data_AF-A0A6A4BM05-F1
#
_entry.id   AF-A0A6A4BM05-F1
#
_cell.length_a   1.000
_cell.length_b   1.000
_cell.length_c   1.000
_cell.angle_alpha   90.00
_cell.angle_beta   90.00
_cell.angle_gamma   90.00
#
_symmetry.space_group_name_H-M   'P 1'
#
loop_
_entity.id
_entity.type
_entity.pdbx_description
1 polymer ?
#
loop_
_entity_poly.entity_id
_entity_poly.type
_entity_poly.pdbx_seq_one_letter_code
_entity_poly.pdbx_strand_id
1 'polypeptide(L)'
;MLLGQELHLHTDHLNLTYSTFHDVHMMRWRLEIEEFGPTFHYIPGSSNIVADALSRLPISDEGIAALEEKAALLMAAASEVEETATPTMAAVAETAMDGGFAVDLRVIADEQRRDTSLGDSDEQEIAGTMLRVDPTSKKVLVPKRLQQRLV
;
A
#
# COMPACT_ATOMS: atom_id res chain seq x y z
N MET A 1 11.05 7.67 4.29
CA MET A 1 11.67 7.83 2.95
C MET A 1 12.32 6.51 2.56
N LEU A 2 11.94 5.89 1.43
CA LEU A 2 12.41 4.56 1.00
C LEU A 2 13.58 4.59 0.00
N LEU A 3 13.94 5.78 -0.50
CA LEU A 3 15.00 5.95 -1.49
C LEU A 3 16.36 5.53 -0.92
N GLY A 4 17.12 4.73 -1.68
CA GLY A 4 18.44 4.22 -1.29
C GLY A 4 18.42 3.04 -0.31
N GLN A 5 17.25 2.52 0.05
CA GLN A 5 17.11 1.31 0.86
C GLN A 5 17.07 0.06 -0.03
N GLU A 6 17.45 -1.09 0.52
CA GLU A 6 17.23 -2.38 -0.15
C GLU A 6 15.74 -2.74 -0.09
N LEU A 7 15.08 -2.79 -1.25
CA LEU A 7 13.65 -3.02 -1.35
C LEU A 7 13.36 -4.37 -2.02
N HIS A 8 12.53 -5.17 -1.35
CA HIS A 8 12.02 -6.43 -1.88
C HIS A 8 10.53 -6.32 -2.13
N LEU A 9 10.12 -6.30 -3.40
CA LEU A 9 8.72 -6.23 -3.81
C LEU A 9 8.20 -7.63 -4.13
N HIS A 10 7.31 -8.12 -3.27
CA HIS A 10 6.60 -9.37 -3.49
C HIS A 10 5.24 -9.08 -4.12
N THR A 11 4.97 -9.66 -5.29
CA THR A 11 3.71 -9.44 -6.03
C THR A 11 3.21 -10.72 -6.67
N ASP A 12 1.89 -10.85 -6.78
CA ASP A 12 1.22 -11.88 -7.57
C ASP A 12 0.93 -11.44 -9.02
N HIS A 13 1.31 -10.22 -9.38
CA HIS A 13 1.17 -9.70 -10.72
C HIS A 13 2.37 -10.07 -11.59
N LEU A 14 2.26 -11.21 -12.28
CA LEU A 14 3.33 -11.82 -13.07
C LEU A 14 3.95 -10.84 -14.09
N ASN A 15 3.14 -10.00 -14.73
CA ASN A 15 3.66 -9.09 -15.75
C ASN A 15 4.59 -8.00 -15.18
N LEU A 16 4.49 -7.66 -13.89
CA LEU A 16 5.42 -6.72 -13.25
C LEU A 16 6.80 -7.34 -13.01
N THR A 17 6.93 -8.65 -13.11
CA THR A 17 8.17 -9.39 -12.84
C THR A 17 8.99 -9.71 -14.10
N TYR A 18 8.40 -9.52 -15.29
CA TYR A 18 9.10 -9.70 -16.55
C TYR A 18 9.90 -8.46 -16.95
N SER A 19 10.97 -8.66 -17.72
CA SER A 19 11.76 -7.59 -18.32
C SER A 19 11.14 -7.05 -19.62
N THR A 20 10.18 -7.76 -20.20
CA THR A 20 9.50 -7.39 -21.44
C THR A 20 8.09 -6.89 -21.15
N PHE A 21 7.88 -5.58 -21.36
CA PHE A 21 6.58 -4.94 -21.18
C PHE A 21 5.86 -4.80 -22.52
N HIS A 22 4.65 -5.32 -22.59
CA HIS A 22 3.81 -5.23 -23.80
C HIS A 22 2.81 -4.07 -23.74
N ASP A 23 2.67 -3.43 -22.59
CA ASP A 23 1.68 -2.40 -22.29
C ASP A 23 2.37 -1.11 -21.81
N VAL A 24 1.97 0.03 -22.38
CA VAL A 24 2.50 1.36 -22.05
C VAL A 24 2.23 1.74 -20.59
N HIS A 25 1.07 1.37 -20.03
CA HIS A 25 0.75 1.60 -18.63
C HIS A 25 1.69 0.84 -17.71
N MET A 26 2.00 -0.42 -18.06
CA MET A 26 2.91 -1.23 -17.27
C MET A 26 4.34 -0.72 -17.34
N MET A 27 4.78 -0.25 -18.51
CA MET A 27 6.08 0.39 -18.66
C MET A 27 6.19 1.67 -17.82
N ARG A 28 5.14 2.49 -17.80
CA ARG A 28 5.11 3.70 -16.96
C ARG A 28 5.26 3.35 -15.48
N TRP A 29 4.43 2.46 -14.97
CA TRP A 29 4.53 2.02 -13.56
C TRP A 29 5.87 1.36 -13.25
N ARG A 30 6.44 0.60 -14.18
CA ARG A 30 7.78 0.02 -13.97
C ARG A 30 8.83 1.12 -13.82
N LEU A 31 8.85 2.13 -14.69
CA LEU A 31 9.81 3.22 -14.63
C LEU A 31 9.73 3.98 -13.30
N GLU A 32 8.51 4.26 -12.83
CA GLU A 32 8.29 4.93 -11.55
C GLU A 32 8.81 4.10 -10.36
N ILE A 33 8.58 2.79 -10.37
CA ILE A 33 9.03 1.92 -9.29
C ILE A 33 10.55 1.67 -9.36
N GLU A 34 11.12 1.62 -10.56
CA GLU A 34 12.55 1.35 -10.80
C GLU A 34 13.45 2.46 -10.23
N GLU A 35 12.95 3.69 -10.06
CA GLU A 35 13.68 4.78 -9.39
C GLU A 35 14.15 4.40 -7.98
N PHE A 36 13.41 3.51 -7.30
CA PHE A 36 13.75 3.03 -5.97
C PHE A 36 14.67 1.80 -5.97
N GLY A 37 15.03 1.28 -7.15
CA GLY A 37 15.88 0.09 -7.33
C GLY A 37 15.41 -1.21 -6.64
N PRO A 38 14.11 -1.56 -6.63
CA PRO A 38 13.65 -2.74 -5.89
C PRO A 38 13.92 -4.05 -6.63
N THR A 39 14.10 -5.12 -5.86
CA THR A 39 14.13 -6.50 -6.37
C THR A 39 12.72 -7.08 -6.37
N PHE A 40 12.26 -7.53 -7.53
CA PHE A 40 10.93 -8.11 -7.70
C PHE A 40 10.93 -9.62 -7.49
N HIS A 41 9.96 -10.10 -6.70
CA HIS A 41 9.74 -11.51 -6.38
C HIS A 41 8.29 -11.87 -6.71
N TYR A 42 8.10 -12.82 -7.63
CA TYR A 42 6.77 -13.37 -7.87
C TYR A 42 6.37 -14.30 -6.72
N ILE A 43 5.16 -14.10 -6.19
CA ILE A 43 4.51 -15.03 -5.26
C ILE A 43 3.13 -15.38 -5.82
N PRO A 44 2.72 -16.66 -5.86
CA PRO A 44 1.38 -17.02 -6.30
C PRO A 44 0.33 -16.40 -5.38
N GLY A 45 -0.81 -15.96 -5.92
CA GLY A 45 -1.88 -15.33 -5.14
C GLY A 45 -2.40 -16.18 -3.98
N SER A 46 -2.28 -17.52 -4.06
CA SER A 46 -2.61 -18.44 -2.95
C SER A 46 -1.69 -18.28 -1.73
N SER A 47 -0.50 -17.72 -1.91
CA SER A 47 0.46 -17.40 -0.84
C SER A 47 0.47 -15.91 -0.49
N ASN A 48 -0.15 -15.05 -1.32
CA ASN A 48 -0.28 -13.60 -1.08
C ASN A 48 -1.51 -13.23 -0.23
N ILE A 49 -1.83 -14.09 0.75
CA ILE A 49 -3.10 -14.05 1.49
C ILE A 49 -3.22 -12.78 2.34
N VAL A 50 -2.12 -12.33 2.93
CA VAL A 50 -2.12 -11.13 3.80
C VAL A 50 -2.41 -9.87 2.98
N ALA A 51 -1.77 -9.70 1.82
CA ALA A 51 -2.02 -8.55 0.96
C ALA A 51 -3.45 -8.58 0.37
N ASP A 52 -3.94 -9.77 -0.02
CA ASP A 52 -5.32 -9.95 -0.47
C ASP A 52 -6.35 -9.65 0.63
N ALA A 53 -6.07 -10.01 1.90
CA ALA A 53 -6.92 -9.66 3.03
C ALA A 53 -6.98 -8.14 3.26
N LEU A 54 -5.82 -7.47 3.20
CA LEU A 54 -5.73 -6.04 3.40
C LEU A 54 -6.38 -5.24 2.28
N SER A 55 -6.28 -5.70 1.03
CA SER A 55 -6.88 -5.00 -0.12
C SER A 55 -8.42 -5.07 -0.16
N ARG A 56 -9.02 -6.00 0.58
CA ARG A 56 -10.48 -6.17 0.71
C ARG A 56 -11.09 -5.35 1.85
N LEU A 57 -10.27 -4.75 2.70
CA LEU A 57 -10.77 -3.95 3.81
C LEU A 57 -11.50 -2.71 3.27
N PRO A 58 -12.55 -2.25 3.98
CA PRO A 58 -13.28 -1.06 3.57
C PRO A 58 -12.34 0.15 3.56
N ILE A 59 -12.55 1.03 2.59
CA ILE A 59 -11.90 2.33 2.57
C ILE A 59 -12.56 3.19 3.64
N SER A 60 -11.78 3.88 4.48
CA SER A 60 -12.36 4.76 5.50
C SER A 60 -12.97 6.01 4.85
N ASP A 61 -13.93 6.67 5.51
CA ASP A 61 -14.53 7.90 5.00
C ASP A 61 -13.47 9.00 4.78
N GLU A 62 -12.46 9.06 5.66
CA GLU A 62 -11.30 9.95 5.51
C GLU A 62 -10.45 9.56 4.29
N GLY A 63 -10.30 8.25 4.04
CA GLY A 63 -9.62 7.70 2.87
C GLY A 63 -10.34 8.04 1.56
N ILE A 64 -11.67 7.97 1.54
CA ILE A 64 -12.48 8.37 0.37
C ILE A 64 -12.30 9.86 0.09
N ALA A 65 -12.44 10.71 1.11
CA ALA A 65 -12.27 12.15 0.96
C ALA A 65 -10.85 12.52 0.46
N ALA A 66 -9.81 11.87 1.00
CA ALA A 66 -8.43 12.06 0.57
C ALA A 66 -8.19 11.59 -0.88
N LEU A 67 -8.84 10.50 -1.30
CA LEU A 67 -8.78 10.02 -2.69
C LEU A 67 -9.49 10.97 -3.65
N GLU A 68 -10.65 11.51 -3.28
CA GLU A 68 -11.39 12.50 -4.06
C GLU A 68 -10.60 13.80 -4.21
N GLU A 69 -9.99 14.29 -3.13
CA GLU A 69 -9.11 15.48 -3.15
C GLU A 69 -7.89 15.25 -4.06
N LYS A 70 -7.21 14.09 -3.93
CA LYS A 70 -6.10 13.72 -4.81
C LYS A 70 -6.51 13.63 -6.28
N ALA A 71 -7.68 13.03 -6.56
CA ALA A 71 -8.19 12.92 -7.92
C ALA A 71 -8.48 14.30 -8.51
N ALA A 72 -9.10 15.20 -7.74
CA ALA A 72 -9.36 16.58 -8.14
C ALA A 72 -8.06 17.34 -8.42
N LEU A 73 -7.04 17.20 -7.56
CA LEU A 73 -5.73 17.84 -7.77
C LEU A 73 -5.02 17.31 -9.03
N LEU A 74 -5.05 16.00 -9.26
CA LEU A 74 -4.49 15.39 -10.48
C LEU A 74 -5.21 15.88 -11.74
N MET A 75 -6.54 16.02 -11.68
CA MET A 75 -7.36 16.45 -12.80
C MET A 75 -7.15 17.95 -13.10
N ALA A 76 -6.98 18.77 -12.06
CA ALA A 76 -6.58 20.18 -12.20
C ALA A 76 -5.17 20.31 -12.78
N ALA A 77 -4.19 19.57 -12.25
CA ALA A 77 -2.81 19.58 -12.75
C ALA A 77 -2.70 19.07 -14.20
N ALA A 78 -3.54 18.12 -14.60
CA ALA A 78 -3.62 17.66 -15.99
C ALA A 78 -4.27 18.68 -16.94
N SER A 79 -5.07 19.61 -16.41
CA SER A 79 -5.71 20.68 -17.19
C SER A 79 -4.83 21.93 -17.33
N GLU A 80 -3.87 22.14 -16.43
CA GLU A 80 -2.95 23.29 -16.44
C GLU A 80 -1.64 23.03 -17.20
N VAL A 81 -1.69 22.26 -18.29
CA VAL A 81 -0.57 22.20 -19.25
C VAL A 81 -0.55 23.49 -20.08
N GLU A 82 -0.29 24.62 -19.41
CA GLU A 82 0.33 25.80 -19.99
C GLU A 82 1.69 25.99 -19.31
N GLU A 83 2.65 26.36 -20.13
CA GLU A 83 4.09 26.27 -19.93
C GLU A 83 4.56 27.09 -18.71
N THR A 84 4.68 26.51 -17.51
CA THR A 84 5.72 26.75 -16.49
C THR A 84 5.34 26.19 -15.12
N ALA A 85 6.35 25.66 -14.42
CA ALA A 85 6.32 25.08 -13.07
C ALA A 85 5.73 23.66 -12.97
N THR A 86 6.57 22.67 -13.28
CA THR A 86 6.43 21.31 -12.77
C THR A 86 6.33 21.34 -11.24
N PRO A 87 5.20 20.94 -10.61
CA PRO A 87 5.23 20.60 -9.20
C PRO A 87 6.23 19.44 -9.06
N THR A 88 7.29 19.66 -8.28
CA THR A 88 8.32 18.63 -8.08
C THR A 88 7.62 17.41 -7.49
N MET A 89 7.83 16.22 -8.07
CA MET A 89 7.21 14.97 -7.61
C MET A 89 7.38 14.74 -6.10
N ALA A 90 8.42 15.32 -5.49
CA ALA A 90 8.63 15.38 -4.06
C ALA A 90 7.46 16.00 -3.27
N ALA A 91 6.87 17.11 -3.73
CA ALA A 91 5.74 17.76 -3.06
C ALA A 91 4.45 16.94 -3.20
N VAL A 92 4.23 16.31 -4.37
CA VAL A 92 3.09 15.40 -4.60
C VAL A 92 3.26 14.13 -3.75
N ALA A 93 4.50 13.64 -3.62
CA ALA A 93 4.83 12.50 -2.77
C ALA A 93 4.70 12.83 -1.27
N GLU A 94 5.12 14.01 -0.81
CA GLU A 94 4.94 14.44 0.58
C GLU A 94 3.46 14.51 0.97
N THR A 95 2.63 15.19 0.16
CA THR A 95 1.17 15.21 0.37
C THR A 95 0.56 13.81 0.27
N ALA A 96 1.14 12.93 -0.55
CA ALA A 96 0.65 11.57 -0.69
C ALA A 96 0.99 10.65 0.49
N MET A 97 1.98 11.00 1.31
CA MET A 97 2.48 10.19 2.42
C MET A 97 1.95 10.64 3.80
N ASP A 98 1.42 11.86 3.91
CA ASP A 98 0.85 12.41 5.16
C ASP A 98 -0.62 11.97 5.38
N GLY A 99 -1.34 11.66 4.29
CA GLY A 99 -2.61 10.96 4.37
C GLY A 99 -2.35 9.48 4.64
N GLY A 100 -2.71 8.98 5.83
CA GLY A 100 -2.63 7.57 6.16
C GLY A 100 -3.25 6.65 5.10
N PHE A 101 -3.02 5.34 5.23
CA PHE A 101 -3.62 4.38 4.29
C PHE A 101 -5.12 4.63 4.17
N ALA A 102 -5.65 4.71 2.94
CA ALA A 102 -7.08 4.90 2.72
C ALA A 102 -7.94 3.72 3.25
N VAL A 103 -7.28 2.67 3.72
CA VAL A 103 -7.86 1.46 4.28
C VAL A 103 -8.22 1.68 5.75
N ASP A 104 -9.42 1.25 6.15
CA ASP A 104 -9.87 1.31 7.53
C ASP A 104 -9.15 0.27 8.41
N LEU A 105 -8.08 0.71 9.06
CA LEU A 105 -7.29 -0.12 9.98
C LEU A 105 -8.03 -0.48 11.27
N ARG A 106 -9.13 0.21 11.62
CA ARG A 106 -9.92 -0.09 12.82
C ARG A 106 -10.51 -1.50 12.76
N VAL A 107 -10.84 -1.96 11.55
CA VAL A 107 -11.32 -3.34 11.32
C VAL A 107 -10.27 -4.37 11.73
N ILE A 108 -8.99 -4.13 11.43
CA ILE A 108 -7.90 -5.01 11.85
C ILE A 108 -7.76 -4.97 13.36
N ALA A 109 -7.74 -3.78 13.97
CA ALA A 109 -7.61 -3.62 15.41
C ALA A 109 -8.73 -4.36 16.18
N ASP A 110 -9.97 -4.24 15.72
CA ASP A 110 -11.11 -4.90 16.33
C ASP A 110 -11.03 -6.42 16.21
N GLU A 111 -10.60 -6.93 15.06
CA GLU A 111 -10.43 -8.37 14.87
C GLU A 111 -9.22 -8.92 15.65
N GLN A 112 -8.15 -8.13 15.80
CA GLN A 112 -7.00 -8.49 16.63
C GLN A 112 -7.33 -8.57 18.13
N ARG A 113 -8.26 -7.74 18.61
CA ARG A 113 -8.76 -7.82 20.00
C ARG A 113 -9.60 -9.08 20.24
N ARG A 114 -10.28 -9.56 19.20
CA ARG A 114 -11.15 -10.75 19.26
C ARG A 114 -10.36 -12.05 19.10
N ASP A 115 -9.24 -12.02 18.38
CA ASP A 115 -8.44 -13.20 18.09
C ASP A 115 -7.44 -13.50 19.24
N THR A 116 -7.76 -14.53 20.02
CA THR A 116 -6.90 -15.03 21.11
C THR A 116 -5.74 -15.90 20.63
N SER A 117 -5.66 -16.21 19.33
CA SER A 117 -4.56 -17.00 18.73
C SER A 117 -3.34 -16.17 18.33
N LEU A 118 -3.45 -14.84 18.41
CA LEU A 118 -2.34 -13.91 18.30
C LEU A 118 -1.47 -14.06 19.55
N GLY A 119 -0.33 -14.76 19.39
CA GLY A 119 0.62 -15.08 20.46
C GLY A 119 1.33 -13.85 21.02
N ASP A 120 2.66 -13.95 21.21
CA ASP A 120 3.46 -12.83 21.69
C ASP A 120 3.42 -11.67 20.67
N SER A 121 3.06 -10.47 21.14
CA SER A 121 2.80 -9.33 20.27
C SER A 121 3.14 -8.03 20.97
N ASP A 122 3.75 -7.10 20.24
CA ASP A 122 3.89 -5.72 20.65
C ASP A 122 2.70 -4.90 20.16
N GLU A 123 2.39 -3.78 20.81
CA GLU A 123 1.43 -2.80 20.30
C GLU A 123 2.18 -1.64 19.65
N GLN A 124 1.76 -1.26 18.45
CA GLN A 124 2.32 -0.14 17.70
C GLN A 124 1.20 0.71 17.11
N GLU A 125 1.36 2.04 17.22
CA GLU A 125 0.48 2.99 16.57
C GLU A 125 0.82 3.10 15.08
N ILE A 126 -0.16 2.82 14.23
CA ILE A 126 -0.04 2.92 12.77
C ILE A 126 -1.24 3.72 12.25
N ALA A 127 -0.97 4.87 11.63
CA ALA A 127 -1.98 5.79 11.11
C ALA A 127 -3.10 6.11 12.13
N GLY A 128 -2.71 6.42 13.37
CA GLY A 128 -3.64 6.76 14.47
C GLY A 128 -4.42 5.57 15.05
N THR A 129 -4.13 4.34 14.62
CA THR A 129 -4.77 3.11 15.13
C THR A 129 -3.73 2.22 15.81
N MET A 130 -4.02 1.79 17.04
CA MET A 130 -3.16 0.84 17.77
C MET A 130 -3.37 -0.57 17.23
N LEU A 131 -2.30 -1.17 16.69
CA LEU A 131 -2.29 -2.50 16.12
C LEU A 131 -1.27 -3.40 16.83
N ARG A 132 -1.59 -4.69 16.90
CA ARG A 132 -0.68 -5.73 17.36
C ARG A 132 0.28 -6.10 16.23
N VAL A 133 1.58 -6.07 16.53
CA VAL A 133 2.67 -6.39 15.60
C VAL A 133 3.55 -7.50 16.18
N ASP A 134 4.21 -8.22 15.29
CA ASP A 134 5.21 -9.22 15.67
C ASP A 134 6.42 -8.54 16.32
N PRO A 135 6.91 -9.01 17.48
CA PRO A 135 7.94 -8.31 18.24
C PRO A 135 9.31 -8.29 17.53
N THR A 136 9.60 -9.31 16.72
CA THR A 136 10.90 -9.46 16.04
C THR A 136 10.90 -8.79 14.68
N SER A 137 9.89 -9.07 13.87
CA SER A 137 9.79 -8.60 12.49
C SER A 137 9.07 -7.26 12.33
N LYS A 138 8.41 -6.77 13.39
CA LYS A 138 7.60 -5.54 13.40
C LYS A 138 6.50 -5.52 12.33
N LYS A 139 6.09 -6.71 11.86
CA LYS A 139 5.01 -6.88 10.88
C LYS A 139 3.66 -6.83 11.57
N VAL A 140 2.68 -6.19 10.94
CA VAL A 140 1.29 -6.20 11.41
C VAL A 140 0.74 -7.61 11.37
N LEU A 141 0.21 -8.08 12.50
CA LEU A 141 -0.36 -9.41 12.61
C LEU A 141 -1.80 -9.41 12.10
N VAL A 142 -2.01 -9.81 10.85
CA VAL A 142 -3.37 -9.89 10.29
C VAL A 142 -4.09 -11.15 10.79
N PRO A 143 -5.25 -11.04 11.46
CA PRO A 143 -5.99 -12.19 11.98
C PRO A 143 -6.41 -13.20 10.90
N LYS A 144 -6.46 -14.50 11.24
CA LYS A 144 -6.79 -15.57 10.28
C LYS A 144 -8.19 -15.45 9.68
N ARG A 145 -9.12 -14.81 10.40
CA ARG A 145 -10.49 -14.59 9.91
C ARG A 145 -10.55 -13.63 8.73
N LEU A 146 -9.69 -12.61 8.70
CA LEU A 146 -9.57 -11.69 7.56
C LEU A 146 -8.84 -12.34 6.38
N GLN A 147 -7.99 -13.33 6.65
CA GLN A 147 -7.24 -14.08 5.64
C GLN A 147 -8.09 -15.12 4.89
N GLN A 148 -9.31 -15.43 5.36
CA GLN A 148 -10.18 -16.40 4.68
C GLN A 148 -10.78 -15.77 3.43
N ARG A 149 -10.49 -16.37 2.27
CA ARG A 149 -11.13 -16.00 1.00
C ARG A 149 -12.61 -16.37 1.08
N LEU A 150 -13.51 -15.42 0.87
CA LEU A 150 -14.92 -15.70 0.62
C LEU A 150 -14.98 -16.57 -0.65
N VAL A 151 -15.37 -17.84 -0.48
CA VAL A 151 -15.61 -18.80 -1.56
C VAL A 151 -16.92 -18.47 -2.25
#